data_AF-A0A8T2QYW0-F1
#
_entry.id   AF-A0A8T2QYW0-F1
#
_cell.length_a   1.000
_cell.length_b   1.000
_cell.length_c   1.000
_cell.angle_alpha   90.00
_cell.angle_beta   90.00
_cell.angle_gamma   90.00
#
_symmetry.space_group_name_H-M   'P 1'
#
loop_
_entity.id
_entity.type
_entity.pdbx_description
1 polymer ?
#
loop_
_entity_poly.entity_id
_entity_poly.type
_entity_poly.pdbx_seq_one_letter_code
_entity_poly.pdbx_strand_id
1 'polypeptide(L)'
;MSSLASAKTSRDDQEGGKEKLKILEDPHQWATTKQVEKALKNGKQVFLCMIRVDLDKESSEVEINDESIVPILQEYEAVLPDKLPNGLPPPRDVDHKIEFVPRQSPPVKAAYRMDLTELQELKKQPQELLNMVYI
;
A
#
# COMPACT_ATOMS: atom_id res chain seq x y z
N MET A 1 -60.27 13.65 -16.48
CA MET A 1 -60.84 12.52 -17.24
C MET A 1 -60.15 11.26 -16.78
N SER A 2 -60.94 10.25 -16.37
CA SER A 2 -60.67 8.81 -16.16
C SER A 2 -59.43 8.40 -15.35
N SER A 3 -59.43 7.42 -14.45
CA SER A 3 -60.40 6.45 -13.92
C SER A 3 -59.59 5.71 -12.83
N LEU A 4 -60.00 5.69 -11.56
CA LEU A 4 -60.64 4.54 -10.90
C LEU A 4 -60.02 3.16 -11.22
N ALA A 5 -59.32 2.59 -10.23
CA ALA A 5 -59.56 1.22 -9.76
C ALA A 5 -59.00 1.03 -8.34
N SER A 6 -59.90 0.70 -7.42
CA SER A 6 -59.65 0.36 -6.01
C SER A 6 -59.34 -1.12 -5.82
N ALA A 7 -58.60 -1.39 -4.74
CA ALA A 7 -58.74 -2.46 -3.75
C ALA A 7 -58.96 -3.93 -4.18
N LYS A 8 -58.16 -4.83 -3.60
CA LYS A 8 -58.68 -5.87 -2.68
C LYS A 8 -57.60 -6.43 -1.75
N THR A 9 -58.08 -6.83 -0.59
CA THR A 9 -57.38 -7.26 0.62
C THR A 9 -57.21 -8.77 0.63
N SER A 10 -56.15 -9.28 1.27
CA SER A 10 -56.26 -10.53 2.03
C SER A 10 -55.27 -10.51 3.18
N ARG A 11 -55.81 -10.74 4.38
CA ARG A 11 -55.08 -11.13 5.59
C ARG A 11 -54.64 -12.61 5.45
N ASP A 12 -53.76 -12.98 6.37
CA ASP A 12 -53.28 -14.33 6.71
C ASP A 12 -52.20 -14.82 5.70
N ASP A 13 -50.95 -15.16 6.05
CA ASP A 13 -50.39 -15.65 7.31
C ASP A 13 -48.93 -15.18 7.48
N GLN A 14 -48.46 -15.17 8.73
CA GLN A 14 -47.04 -15.07 9.03
C GLN A 14 -46.31 -16.30 8.49
N GLU A 15 -45.24 -16.10 7.73
CA GLU A 15 -44.08 -16.99 7.82
C GLU A 15 -42.78 -16.32 7.38
N GLY A 16 -41.87 -16.16 8.34
CA GLY A 16 -40.45 -16.41 8.12
C GLY A 16 -39.74 -15.61 7.03
N GLY A 17 -39.89 -14.29 6.99
CA GLY A 17 -39.00 -13.42 6.22
C GLY A 17 -37.63 -13.35 6.89
N LYS A 18 -36.81 -14.41 6.73
CA LYS A 18 -35.41 -14.45 7.14
C LYS A 18 -34.73 -13.19 6.60
N GLU A 19 -34.51 -12.19 7.46
CA GLU A 19 -33.52 -11.16 7.17
C GLU A 19 -32.22 -11.94 6.98
N LYS A 20 -31.84 -12.16 5.72
CA LYS A 20 -30.52 -12.68 5.39
C LYS A 20 -29.56 -11.71 6.07
N LEU A 21 -28.99 -12.16 7.18
CA LEU A 21 -27.75 -11.63 7.71
C LEU A 21 -26.81 -11.62 6.52
N LYS A 22 -26.67 -10.46 5.88
CA LYS A 22 -25.59 -10.27 4.92
C LYS A 22 -24.36 -10.41 5.77
N ILE A 23 -23.73 -11.58 5.67
CA ILE A 23 -22.37 -11.77 6.11
C ILE A 23 -21.61 -10.63 5.46
N LEU A 24 -20.90 -9.86 6.28
CA LEU A 24 -20.07 -8.75 5.83
C LEU A 24 -18.92 -9.38 5.05
N GLU A 25 -19.17 -9.70 3.78
CA GLU A 25 -18.24 -10.42 2.89
C GLU A 25 -17.06 -9.53 2.48
N ASP A 26 -17.16 -8.21 2.66
CA ASP A 26 -16.10 -7.26 2.35
C ASP A 26 -15.59 -6.58 3.63
N PRO A 27 -14.30 -6.71 3.99
CA PRO A 27 -13.71 -6.09 5.19
C PRO A 27 -13.66 -4.54 5.14
N HIS A 28 -14.21 -3.88 4.11
CA HIS A 28 -14.07 -2.44 3.86
C HIS A 28 -15.41 -1.70 3.66
N GLN A 29 -16.55 -2.29 4.00
CA GLN A 29 -17.83 -1.57 3.96
C GLN A 29 -17.99 -0.65 5.19
N TRP A 30 -17.96 0.66 4.96
CA TRP A 30 -18.31 1.68 5.95
C TRP A 30 -19.84 1.79 6.10
N ALA A 31 -20.33 1.95 7.32
CA ALA A 31 -21.76 2.12 7.58
C ALA A 31 -22.18 3.59 7.42
N THR A 32 -23.31 3.83 6.74
CA THR A 32 -23.89 5.17 6.64
C THR A 32 -24.59 5.56 7.95
N THR A 33 -24.72 6.87 8.24
CA THR A 33 -25.41 7.40 9.43
C THR A 33 -26.80 6.77 9.67
N LYS A 34 -27.61 6.62 8.60
CA LYS A 34 -28.94 6.00 8.69
C LYS A 34 -28.89 4.52 9.10
N GLN A 35 -27.86 3.80 8.67
CA GLN A 35 -27.68 2.39 9.01
C GLN A 35 -27.26 2.26 10.47
N VAL A 36 -26.40 3.17 10.95
CA VAL A 36 -25.99 3.26 12.36
C VAL A 36 -27.19 3.60 13.25
N GLU A 37 -28.00 4.60 12.90
CA GLU A 37 -29.22 4.94 13.64
C GLU A 37 -30.21 3.78 13.72
N LYS A 38 -30.43 3.07 12.60
CA LYS A 38 -31.29 1.88 12.58
C LYS A 38 -30.73 0.76 13.45
N ALA A 39 -29.41 0.55 13.44
CA ALA A 39 -28.77 -0.45 14.28
C ALA A 39 -28.94 -0.14 15.78
N LEU A 40 -28.76 1.13 16.18
CA LEU A 40 -28.97 1.60 17.54
C LEU A 40 -30.43 1.43 18.00
N LYS A 41 -31.40 1.82 17.17
CA LYS A 41 -32.83 1.63 17.46
C LYS A 41 -33.21 0.16 17.59
N ASN A 42 -32.53 -0.71 16.87
CA ASN A 42 -32.75 -2.15 16.92
C ASN A 42 -31.94 -2.84 18.04
N GLY A 43 -31.31 -2.08 18.94
CA GLY A 43 -30.55 -2.61 20.08
C GLY A 43 -29.26 -3.33 19.71
N LYS A 44 -28.72 -3.10 18.51
CA LYS A 44 -27.44 -3.69 18.09
C LYS A 44 -26.27 -2.89 18.66
N GLN A 45 -25.17 -3.59 18.96
CA GLN A 45 -23.91 -2.95 19.32
C GLN A 45 -23.27 -2.31 18.09
N VAL A 46 -22.78 -1.08 18.24
CA VAL A 46 -22.08 -0.32 17.20
C VAL A 46 -20.77 0.18 17.78
N PHE A 47 -19.68 0.07 17.01
CA PHE A 47 -18.35 0.54 17.38
C PHE A 47 -17.92 1.68 16.46
N LEU A 48 -17.32 2.72 17.05
CA LEU A 48 -16.74 3.85 16.31
C LEU A 48 -15.24 3.63 16.17
N CYS A 49 -14.74 3.60 14.94
CA CYS A 49 -13.30 3.62 14.65
C CYS A 49 -12.92 5.01 14.15
N MET A 50 -11.96 5.66 14.80
CA MET A 50 -11.36 6.91 14.34
C MET A 50 -9.93 6.63 13.88
N ILE A 51 -9.67 6.85 12.59
CA ILE A 51 -8.32 6.77 12.04
C ILE A 51 -7.71 8.17 12.11
N ARG A 52 -6.60 8.30 12.83
CA ARG A 52 -5.75 9.49 12.78
C ARG A 52 -4.67 9.24 11.73
N VAL A 53 -4.57 10.14 10.76
CA VAL A 53 -3.47 10.16 9.80
C VAL A 53 -2.60 11.34 10.18
N ASP A 54 -1.44 11.07 10.77
CA ASP A 54 -0.45 12.09 11.08
C ASP A 54 0.28 12.46 9.78
N LEU A 55 -0.03 13.62 9.20
CA LEU A 55 0.56 14.09 7.94
C LEU A 55 2.02 14.55 8.06
N ASP A 56 2.49 14.76 9.30
CA ASP A 56 3.81 15.31 9.60
C ASP A 56 4.84 14.24 10.02
N LYS A 57 4.46 12.96 10.03
CA LYS A 57 5.38 11.85 10.25
C LYS A 57 5.83 11.31 8.91
N GLU A 58 6.99 11.77 8.43
CA GLU A 58 7.79 10.97 7.50
C GLU A 58 8.02 9.62 8.16
N SER A 59 7.37 8.57 7.65
CA SER A 59 7.57 7.17 8.05
C SER A 59 7.71 6.98 9.57
N SER A 60 6.60 6.90 10.32
CA SER A 60 6.68 6.21 11.61
C SER A 60 7.28 4.84 11.35
N GLU A 61 8.49 4.59 11.85
CA GLU A 61 9.10 3.27 11.88
C GLU A 61 8.04 2.29 12.37
N VAL A 62 7.70 1.32 11.52
CA VAL A 62 6.76 0.28 11.92
C VAL A 62 7.51 -0.55 12.96
N GLU A 63 7.19 -0.35 14.23
CA GLU A 63 7.72 -1.19 15.30
C GLU A 63 7.16 -2.60 15.11
N ILE A 64 7.96 -3.49 14.51
CA ILE A 64 7.65 -4.90 14.37
C ILE A 64 7.88 -5.55 15.74
N ASN A 65 6.83 -5.62 16.54
CA ASN A 65 6.83 -6.22 17.88
C ASN A 65 6.42 -7.70 17.88
N ASP A 66 6.55 -8.39 16.75
CA ASP A 66 6.24 -9.82 16.63
C ASP A 66 7.42 -10.65 17.15
N GLU A 67 7.22 -11.37 18.26
CA GLU A 67 8.23 -12.22 18.92
C GLU A 67 8.82 -13.29 17.99
N SER A 68 8.13 -13.66 16.90
CA SER A 68 8.64 -14.60 15.90
C SER A 68 9.54 -13.95 14.84
N ILE A 69 9.39 -12.64 14.59
CA ILE A 69 10.09 -11.92 13.51
C ILE A 69 11.32 -11.17 14.05
N VAL A 70 11.22 -10.59 15.24
CA VAL A 70 12.33 -9.87 15.91
C VAL A 70 13.66 -10.65 15.90
N PRO A 71 13.72 -11.95 16.27
CA PRO A 71 14.99 -12.68 16.26
C PRO A 71 15.58 -12.84 14.84
N ILE A 72 14.74 -12.95 13.82
CA ILE A 72 15.18 -13.06 12.42
C ILE A 72 15.78 -11.72 11.95
N LEU A 73 15.13 -10.60 12.27
CA LEU A 73 15.65 -9.27 11.91
C LEU A 73 17.01 -9.01 12.58
N GLN A 74 17.18 -9.43 13.83
CA GLN A 74 18.47 -9.33 14.53
C GLN A 74 19.54 -10.24 13.91
N GLU A 75 19.18 -11.46 13.48
CA GLU A 75 20.11 -12.38 12.81
C GLU A 75 20.63 -11.81 11.47
N TYR A 76 19.76 -11.12 10.72
CA TYR A 76 20.05 -10.60 9.38
C TYR A 76 20.29 -9.09 9.31
N GLU A 77 20.51 -8.42 10.44
CA GLU A 77 20.73 -6.96 10.52
C GLU A 77 21.86 -6.50 9.59
N ALA A 78 22.94 -7.29 9.49
CA ALA A 78 24.10 -6.99 8.65
C ALA A 78 23.82 -7.00 7.14
N VAL A 79 22.77 -7.71 6.68
CA VAL A 79 22.38 -7.78 5.26
C VAL A 79 21.18 -6.88 4.93
N LEU A 80 20.56 -6.27 5.94
CA LEU A 80 19.45 -5.32 5.82
C LEU A 80 19.79 -3.94 6.40
N PRO A 81 20.91 -3.30 6.01
CA PRO A 81 21.26 -1.99 6.55
C PRO A 81 20.31 -0.90 6.01
N ASP A 82 20.03 0.12 6.82
CA ASP A 82 19.20 1.27 6.43
C ASP A 82 19.77 2.06 5.23
N LYS A 83 21.09 1.99 5.06
CA LYS A 83 21.83 2.63 3.97
C LYS A 83 22.83 1.64 3.38
N LEU A 84 23.12 1.80 2.09
CA LEU A 84 24.14 1.02 1.42
C LEU A 84 25.50 1.21 2.12
N PRO A 85 26.25 0.13 2.38
CA PRO A 85 27.58 0.23 2.99
C PRO A 85 28.54 0.96 2.05
N ASN A 86 29.54 1.63 2.60
CA ASN A 86 30.57 2.28 1.77
C ASN A 86 31.54 1.21 1.23
N GLY A 87 31.96 1.37 -0.02
CA GLY A 87 32.95 0.51 -0.65
C GLY A 87 32.36 -0.51 -1.60
N LEU A 88 33.26 -1.14 -2.37
CA LEU A 88 32.87 -2.20 -3.30
C LEU A 88 32.41 -3.44 -2.54
N PRO A 89 31.44 -4.19 -3.10
CA PRO A 89 31.09 -5.48 -2.54
C PRO A 89 32.33 -6.40 -2.53
N PRO A 90 32.39 -7.37 -1.59
CA PRO A 90 33.44 -8.37 -1.58
C PRO A 90 33.58 -9.06 -2.96
N PRO A 91 34.79 -9.50 -3.33
CA PRO A 91 35.00 -10.22 -4.57
C PRO A 91 34.08 -11.45 -4.62
N ARG A 92 33.42 -11.64 -5.76
CA ARG A 92 32.54 -12.78 -6.02
C ARG A 92 33.21 -13.72 -7.01
N ASP A 93 32.80 -14.99 -7.00
CA ASP A 93 33.30 -16.00 -7.94
C ASP A 93 32.92 -15.72 -9.40
N VAL A 94 31.94 -14.83 -9.62
CA VAL A 94 31.41 -14.50 -10.93
C VAL A 94 31.44 -12.99 -11.15
N ASP A 95 32.15 -12.58 -12.20
CA ASP A 95 32.14 -11.20 -12.69
C ASP A 95 31.03 -10.97 -13.71
N HIS A 96 30.43 -9.78 -13.69
CA HIS A 96 29.48 -9.37 -14.70
C HIS A 96 30.21 -9.02 -16.00
N LYS A 97 30.04 -9.84 -17.02
CA LYS A 97 30.56 -9.57 -18.38
C LYS A 97 29.45 -9.01 -19.26
N ILE A 98 29.71 -7.86 -19.90
CA ILE A 98 28.84 -7.30 -20.93
C ILE A 98 29.32 -7.86 -22.28
N GLU A 99 28.58 -8.79 -22.85
CA GLU A 99 28.88 -9.35 -24.17
C GLU A 99 28.25 -8.49 -25.27
N PHE A 100 29.06 -8.07 -26.23
CA PHE A 100 28.59 -7.33 -27.38
C PHE A 100 28.32 -8.26 -28.55
N VAL A 101 27.24 -8.01 -29.30
CA VAL A 101 27.06 -8.62 -30.61
C VAL A 101 28.16 -8.08 -31.54
N PRO A 102 28.92 -8.93 -32.24
CA PRO A 102 29.95 -8.48 -33.16
C PRO A 102 29.37 -7.48 -34.18
N ARG A 103 30.08 -6.38 -34.42
CA ARG A 103 29.69 -5.26 -35.32
C ARG A 103 28.53 -4.38 -34.82
N GLN A 104 28.04 -4.57 -33.60
CA GLN A 104 27.10 -3.66 -32.98
C GLN A 104 27.84 -2.54 -32.24
N SER A 105 27.59 -1.30 -32.63
CA SER A 105 28.06 -0.13 -31.88
C SER A 105 27.20 0.10 -30.64
N PRO A 106 27.77 0.59 -29.52
CA PRO A 106 26.97 1.05 -28.39
C PRO A 106 25.95 2.12 -28.81
N PRO A 107 24.76 2.14 -28.21
CA PRO A 107 23.80 3.20 -28.48
C PRO A 107 24.32 4.54 -27.94
N VAL A 108 24.46 5.53 -28.82
CA VAL A 108 24.74 6.91 -28.43
C VAL A 108 23.45 7.70 -28.47
N LYS A 109 23.06 8.28 -27.34
CA LYS A 109 21.87 9.13 -27.21
C LYS A 109 22.26 10.48 -26.63
N ALA A 110 21.62 11.55 -27.10
CA ALA A 110 21.76 12.86 -26.49
C ALA A 110 21.18 12.86 -25.06
N ALA A 111 21.68 13.77 -24.22
CA ALA A 111 21.14 13.96 -22.88
C ALA A 111 19.64 14.31 -22.95
N TYR A 112 18.86 13.73 -22.04
CA TYR A 112 17.44 14.05 -21.90
C TYR A 112 17.28 15.47 -21.36
N ARG A 113 16.20 16.14 -21.77
CA ARG A 113 15.83 17.44 -21.20
C ARG A 113 15.25 17.22 -19.81
N MET A 114 15.74 18.01 -18.86
CA MET A 114 15.35 17.96 -17.45
C MET A 114 15.12 19.38 -16.94
N ASP A 115 14.28 19.52 -15.92
CA ASP A 115 14.09 20.79 -15.23
C ASP A 115 15.25 21.10 -14.25
N LEU A 116 15.20 22.26 -13.58
CA LEU A 116 16.26 22.65 -12.65
C LEU A 116 16.35 21.75 -11.41
N THR A 117 15.23 21.24 -10.92
CA THR A 117 15.16 20.40 -9.72
C THR A 117 15.71 19.01 -10.03
N GLU A 118 15.33 18.45 -11.17
CA GLU A 118 15.86 17.18 -11.68
C GLU A 118 17.38 17.27 -11.93
N LEU A 119 17.86 18.38 -12.49
CA LEU A 119 19.30 18.59 -12.69
C LEU A 119 20.09 18.69 -11.38
N GLN A 120 19.51 19.28 -10.33
CA GLN A 120 20.12 19.33 -9.00
C GLN A 120 20.28 17.93 -8.42
N GLU A 121 19.22 17.11 -8.50
CA GLU A 121 19.25 15.73 -8.01
C GLU A 121 20.18 14.85 -8.86
N LEU A 122 20.16 15.01 -10.19
CA LEU A 122 21.08 14.32 -11.11
C LEU A 122 22.54 14.63 -10.80
N LYS A 123 22.86 15.83 -10.30
CA LYS A 123 24.23 16.17 -9.89
C LYS A 123 24.57 15.59 -8.51
N LYS A 124 23.59 15.55 -7.60
CA LYS A 124 23.78 15.07 -6.23
C LYS A 124 24.05 13.56 -6.18
N GLN A 125 23.23 12.75 -6.86
CA GLN A 125 23.31 11.29 -6.76
C GLN A 125 24.67 10.70 -7.21
N PRO A 126 25.26 11.08 -8.37
CA PRO A 126 26.57 10.57 -8.76
C PRO A 126 27.67 11.00 -7.80
N GLN A 127 27.57 12.21 -7.22
CA GLN A 127 28.54 12.68 -6.24
C GLN A 127 28.49 11.85 -4.95
N GLU A 128 27.28 11.47 -4.51
CA GLU A 128 27.10 10.55 -3.39
C GLU A 128 27.68 9.17 -3.72
N LEU A 129 27.41 8.61 -4.90
CA LEU A 129 27.93 7.31 -5.32
C LEU A 129 29.47 7.27 -5.45
N LEU A 130 30.08 8.35 -5.95
CA LEU A 130 31.55 8.53 -6.00
C LEU A 130 32.16 8.54 -4.59
N ASN A 131 31.54 9.27 -3.67
CA ASN A 131 31.99 9.31 -2.27
C ASN A 131 31.88 7.94 -1.59
N MET A 132 30.96 7.10 -2.04
CA MET A 132 30.70 5.75 -1.55
C MET A 132 31.55 4.68 -2.29
N VAL A 133 32.35 5.06 -3.29
CA VAL A 133 33.23 4.17 -4.09
C VAL A 133 32.46 3.12 -4.90
N TYR A 134 31.30 3.49 -5.43
CA TYR A 134 30.51 2.62 -6.31
C TYR A 134 30.73 2.89 -7.81
N ILE A 135 31.09 4.12 -8.16
CA ILE A 135 31.35 4.62 -9.51
C ILE A 135 32.66 5.41 -9.42
#